data_AF-A0A078AVK3-F1
#
_entry.id   AF-A0A078AVK3-F1
#
_cell.length_a   1.000
_cell.length_b   1.000
_cell.length_c   1.000
_cell.angle_alpha   90.00
_cell.angle_beta   90.00
_cell.angle_gamma   90.00
#
_symmetry.space_group_name_H-M   'P 1'
#
loop_
_entity.id
_entity.type
_entity.pdbx_description
1 polymer ?
#
loop_
_entity_poly.entity_id
_entity_poly.type
_entity_poly.pdbx_seq_one_letter_code
_entity_poly.pdbx_strand_id
1 'polypeptide(L)'
;MKYLALFLVALTAVSARGIIKQEMMDDAEFTTKVGYSLYNGFVRGLYREHSRVIIDEQCFGEWMRQNMTHLANILDRVFMMEFPIPYNEAIQGATEVVNLFYLNQKYCSAFKVWDDLKSSCPDNDFFNCFDMDLLLANGKKNMFGLVTKIENIVELLLRADVQTDEEIISLFDTLGEDYGAIISYLIGFEKRFDSGSHKHRQLQLANPLQSAHIPSIFKHKFF
;
A
#
# COMPACT_ATOMS: atom_id res chain seq x y z
N MET A 1 4.98 -18.71 -2.65
CA MET A 1 6.08 -18.78 -1.66
C MET A 1 7.50 -18.79 -2.26
N LYS A 2 7.79 -19.48 -3.38
CA LYS A 2 9.15 -19.48 -3.98
C LYS A 2 9.68 -18.10 -4.41
N TYR A 3 8.82 -17.20 -4.88
CA TYR A 3 9.21 -15.85 -5.29
C TYR A 3 9.49 -14.89 -4.12
N LEU A 4 8.85 -15.11 -2.95
CA LEU A 4 9.10 -14.33 -1.73
C LEU A 4 10.51 -14.63 -1.16
N ALA A 5 10.94 -15.91 -1.27
CA ALA A 5 12.29 -16.32 -0.90
C ALA A 5 13.36 -15.70 -1.82
N LEU A 6 13.08 -15.54 -3.12
CA LEU A 6 13.97 -14.84 -4.05
C LEU A 6 14.13 -13.35 -3.70
N PHE A 7 13.04 -12.69 -3.28
CA PHE A 7 13.07 -11.30 -2.82
C PHE A 7 13.87 -11.15 -1.52
N LEU A 8 13.69 -12.06 -0.56
CA LEU A 8 14.46 -12.08 0.69
C LEU A 8 15.95 -12.44 0.46
N VAL A 9 16.26 -13.34 -0.47
CA VAL A 9 17.65 -13.71 -0.80
C VAL A 9 18.37 -12.55 -1.49
N ALA A 10 17.70 -11.80 -2.38
CA ALA A 10 18.26 -10.59 -2.98
C ALA A 10 18.59 -9.53 -1.92
N LEU A 11 17.71 -9.33 -0.93
CA LEU A 11 17.97 -8.43 0.21
C LEU A 11 19.19 -8.88 1.04
N THR A 12 19.38 -10.19 1.26
CA THR A 12 20.54 -10.68 2.03
C THR A 12 21.87 -10.67 1.28
N ALA A 13 21.87 -10.73 -0.06
CA ALA A 13 23.11 -10.76 -0.85
C ALA A 13 23.82 -9.40 -0.92
N VAL A 14 23.11 -8.31 -0.68
CA VAL A 14 23.65 -6.94 -0.67
C VAL A 14 24.54 -6.68 0.56
N SER A 15 24.36 -7.40 1.67
CA SER A 15 25.05 -7.08 2.94
C SER A 15 26.52 -7.53 3.04
N ALA A 16 27.09 -8.17 2.01
CA ALA A 16 28.38 -8.88 2.12
C ALA A 16 29.59 -8.17 1.47
N ARG A 17 29.43 -6.99 0.86
CA ARG A 17 30.55 -6.26 0.23
C ARG A 17 30.77 -4.93 0.95
N GLY A 18 32.02 -4.69 1.33
CA GLY A 18 32.44 -3.69 2.31
C GLY A 18 31.81 -2.31 2.13
N ILE A 19 30.98 -1.93 3.10
CA ILE A 19 30.29 -0.65 3.16
C ILE A 19 31.29 0.43 3.59
N ILE A 20 31.52 1.39 2.70
CA ILE A 20 32.14 2.68 3.01
C ILE A 20 31.22 3.39 4.01
N LYS A 21 31.76 3.93 5.11
CA LYS A 21 31.02 4.63 6.18
C LYS A 21 30.29 5.87 5.64
N GLN A 22 29.16 5.71 4.98
CA GLN A 22 28.14 6.75 4.91
C GLN A 22 27.31 6.70 6.19
N GLU A 23 26.83 7.87 6.60
CA GLU A 23 25.90 8.03 7.71
C GLU A 23 24.59 7.37 7.30
N MET A 24 24.39 6.13 7.74
CA MET A 24 23.16 5.38 7.45
C MET A 24 21.99 6.03 8.15
N MET A 25 20.87 6.12 7.44
CA MET A 25 19.59 6.54 7.99
C MET A 25 19.15 5.60 9.10
N ASP A 26 18.36 6.09 10.06
CA ASP A 26 17.72 5.21 11.05
C ASP A 26 16.83 4.17 10.34
N ASP A 27 16.90 2.90 10.74
CA ASP A 27 16.19 1.80 10.08
C ASP A 27 14.68 2.05 9.94
N ALA A 28 14.07 2.72 10.93
CA ALA A 28 12.64 3.02 10.91
C ALA A 28 12.32 4.18 9.94
N GLU A 29 13.17 5.20 9.90
CA GLU A 29 13.06 6.28 8.92
C GLU A 29 13.28 5.75 7.50
N PHE A 30 14.29 4.89 7.31
CA PHE A 30 14.57 4.24 6.03
C PHE A 30 13.38 3.42 5.55
N THR A 31 12.84 2.54 6.41
CA THR A 31 11.66 1.71 6.08
C THR A 31 10.45 2.56 5.69
N THR A 32 10.24 3.68 6.41
CA THR A 32 9.17 4.64 6.11
C THR A 32 9.34 5.27 4.73
N LYS A 33 10.54 5.77 4.41
CA LYS A 33 10.83 6.39 3.11
C LYS A 33 10.76 5.38 1.96
N VAL A 34 11.23 4.15 2.16
CA VAL A 34 11.10 3.07 1.18
C VAL A 34 9.62 2.73 0.94
N GLY A 35 8.83 2.58 2.00
CA GLY A 35 7.39 2.29 1.90
C GLY A 35 6.63 3.40 1.16
N TYR A 36 6.88 4.66 1.53
CA TYR A 36 6.31 5.83 0.83
C TYR A 36 6.73 5.85 -0.64
N SER A 37 8.02 5.71 -0.94
CA SER A 37 8.54 5.80 -2.31
C SER A 37 8.00 4.69 -3.19
N LEU A 38 8.00 3.46 -2.70
CA LEU A 38 7.42 2.32 -3.41
C LEU A 38 5.92 2.53 -3.70
N TYR A 39 5.16 2.99 -2.71
CA TYR A 39 3.72 3.19 -2.88
C TYR A 39 3.37 4.40 -3.76
N ASN A 40 4.05 5.54 -3.57
CA ASN A 40 3.88 6.71 -4.43
C ASN A 40 4.28 6.40 -5.88
N GLY A 41 5.39 5.71 -6.08
CA GLY A 41 5.81 5.16 -7.37
C GLY A 41 4.72 4.26 -7.96
N PHE A 42 4.22 3.28 -7.20
CA PHE A 42 3.13 2.40 -7.62
C PHE A 42 1.89 3.16 -8.10
N VAL A 43 1.43 4.15 -7.34
CA VAL A 43 0.27 4.97 -7.73
C VAL A 43 0.59 5.78 -8.99
N ARG A 44 1.79 6.37 -9.10
CA ARG A 44 2.23 7.08 -10.30
C ARG A 44 2.20 6.21 -11.54
N GLY A 45 2.75 5.00 -11.44
CA GLY A 45 2.75 4.00 -12.50
C GLY A 45 1.36 3.54 -12.89
N LEU A 46 0.52 3.23 -11.90
CA LEU A 46 -0.83 2.74 -12.09
C LEU A 46 -1.70 3.74 -12.88
N TYR A 47 -1.64 5.01 -12.51
CA TYR A 47 -2.40 6.09 -13.15
C TYR A 47 -1.67 6.76 -14.34
N ARG A 48 -0.45 6.31 -14.63
CA ARG A 48 0.44 6.85 -15.69
C ARG A 48 0.59 8.37 -15.58
N GLU A 49 0.78 8.83 -14.36
CA GLU A 49 0.93 10.25 -14.04
C GLU A 49 2.39 10.68 -14.20
N HIS A 50 2.60 11.93 -14.62
CA HIS A 50 3.96 12.49 -14.76
C HIS A 50 4.42 13.28 -13.53
N SER A 51 3.50 13.60 -12.61
CA SER A 51 3.86 14.25 -11.35
C SER A 51 4.69 13.31 -10.48
N ARG A 52 5.81 13.80 -9.93
CA ARG A 52 6.64 13.01 -9.01
C ARG A 52 5.93 12.70 -7.69
N VAL A 53 5.12 13.63 -7.21
CA VAL A 53 4.41 13.53 -5.93
C VAL A 53 2.91 13.50 -6.20
N ILE A 54 2.28 12.40 -5.81
CA ILE A 54 0.84 12.15 -6.00
C ILE A 54 0.19 11.76 -4.67
N ILE A 55 0.94 11.02 -3.85
CA ILE A 55 0.57 10.65 -2.49
C ILE A 55 1.13 11.69 -1.51
N ASP A 56 0.40 11.96 -0.44
CA ASP A 56 0.84 12.87 0.62
C ASP A 56 2.06 12.27 1.35
N GLU A 57 3.08 13.07 1.61
CA GLU A 57 4.31 12.63 2.30
C GLU A 57 4.05 12.13 3.73
N GLN A 58 2.91 12.46 4.33
CA GLN A 58 2.49 11.87 5.61
C GLN A 58 1.99 10.43 5.47
N CYS A 59 1.81 9.91 4.26
CA CYS A 59 1.56 8.48 4.05
C CYS A 59 2.80 7.68 4.47
N PHE A 60 2.61 6.61 5.24
CA PHE A 60 3.67 5.89 5.98
C PHE A 60 4.38 6.70 7.07
N GLY A 61 3.92 7.92 7.39
CA GLY A 61 4.51 8.72 8.46
C GLY A 61 4.42 8.06 9.84
N GLU A 62 4.94 8.77 10.84
CA GLU A 62 5.11 8.28 12.22
C GLU A 62 3.86 7.62 12.84
N TRP A 63 2.67 8.09 12.49
CA TRP A 63 1.40 7.50 12.95
C TRP A 63 1.23 6.03 12.54
N MET A 64 1.69 5.65 11.35
CA MET A 64 1.55 4.28 10.84
C MET A 64 2.48 3.36 11.61
N ARG A 65 3.72 3.80 11.84
CA ARG A 65 4.71 3.07 12.63
C ARG A 65 4.21 2.77 14.04
N GLN A 66 3.79 3.81 14.77
CA GLN A 66 3.31 3.68 16.15
C GLN A 66 2.12 2.71 16.25
N ASN A 67 1.12 2.88 15.39
CA ASN A 67 -0.07 2.03 15.39
C ASN A 67 0.25 0.59 14.96
N MET A 68 1.08 0.39 13.94
CA MET A 68 1.42 -0.95 13.46
C MET A 68 2.28 -1.72 14.46
N THR A 69 3.21 -1.08 15.17
CA THR A 69 4.01 -1.74 16.22
C THR A 69 3.13 -2.20 17.37
N HIS A 70 2.20 -1.37 17.84
CA HIS A 70 1.31 -1.77 18.92
C HIS A 70 0.35 -2.89 18.49
N LEU A 71 -0.25 -2.78 17.29
CA LEU A 71 -1.09 -3.84 16.73
C LEU A 71 -0.33 -5.15 16.49
N ALA A 72 0.93 -5.08 16.04
CA ALA A 72 1.77 -6.26 15.87
C ALA A 72 2.01 -6.98 17.20
N ASN A 73 2.27 -6.23 18.28
CA ASN A 73 2.41 -6.81 19.62
C ASN A 73 1.11 -7.48 20.11
N ILE A 74 -0.05 -6.86 19.86
CA ILE A 74 -1.34 -7.47 20.18
C ILE A 74 -1.54 -8.76 19.37
N LEU A 75 -1.25 -8.73 18.06
CA LEU A 75 -1.40 -9.88 17.17
C LEU A 75 -0.45 -11.03 17.56
N ASP A 76 0.80 -10.73 17.90
CA ASP A 76 1.77 -11.73 18.34
C ASP A 76 1.27 -12.48 19.58
N ARG A 77 0.76 -11.76 20.58
CA ARG A 77 0.12 -12.35 21.76
C ARG A 77 -1.08 -13.23 21.42
N VAL A 78 -1.92 -12.80 20.47
CA VAL A 78 -3.03 -13.63 19.97
C VAL A 78 -2.52 -14.92 19.34
N PHE A 79 -1.49 -14.85 18.50
CA PHE A 79 -0.89 -16.02 17.84
C PHE A 79 -0.21 -16.97 18.84
N MET A 80 0.42 -16.43 19.87
CA MET A 80 1.01 -17.19 20.98
C MET A 80 -0.03 -17.69 21.99
N MET A 81 -1.32 -17.43 21.76
CA MET A 81 -2.45 -17.80 22.63
C MET A 81 -2.35 -17.20 24.05
N GLU A 82 -1.73 -16.04 24.20
CA GLU A 82 -1.56 -15.33 25.47
C GLU A 82 -2.82 -14.53 25.85
N PHE A 83 -3.87 -15.25 26.27
CA PHE A 83 -5.14 -14.68 26.72
C PHE A 83 -5.26 -14.61 28.25
N PRO A 84 -6.03 -13.66 28.81
CA PRO A 84 -6.84 -12.65 28.12
C PRO A 84 -6.07 -11.36 27.77
N ILE A 85 -6.50 -10.69 26.70
CA ILE A 85 -6.04 -9.33 26.38
C ILE A 85 -6.78 -8.34 27.29
N PRO A 86 -6.07 -7.46 28.04
CA PRO A 86 -6.68 -6.42 28.84
C PRO A 86 -7.68 -5.56 28.04
N TYR A 87 -8.82 -5.23 28.64
CA TYR A 87 -9.89 -4.46 27.98
C TYR A 87 -9.38 -3.12 27.41
N ASN A 88 -8.58 -2.37 28.18
CA ASN A 88 -8.05 -1.08 27.74
C ASN A 88 -7.13 -1.23 26.51
N GLU A 89 -6.33 -2.28 26.46
CA GLU A 89 -5.44 -2.58 25.33
C GLU A 89 -6.25 -2.97 24.09
N ALA A 90 -7.32 -3.75 24.26
CA ALA A 90 -8.25 -4.07 23.17
C ALA A 90 -8.96 -2.83 22.62
N ILE A 91 -9.39 -1.90 23.48
CA ILE A 91 -9.99 -0.62 23.06
C ILE A 91 -8.98 0.27 22.33
N GLN A 92 -7.74 0.32 22.82
CA GLN A 92 -6.67 1.06 22.15
C GLN A 92 -6.39 0.47 20.77
N GLY A 93 -6.21 -0.85 20.65
CA GLY A 93 -5.99 -1.52 19.37
C GLY A 93 -7.16 -1.30 18.39
N ALA A 94 -8.41 -1.37 18.86
CA ALA A 94 -9.58 -1.06 18.03
C ALA A 94 -9.56 0.40 17.52
N THR A 95 -9.19 1.35 18.40
CA THR A 95 -9.06 2.77 18.05
C THR A 95 -7.97 2.99 17.01
N GLU A 96 -6.84 2.30 17.15
CA GLU A 96 -5.72 2.36 16.20
C GLU A 96 -6.07 1.78 14.84
N VAL A 97 -6.82 0.67 14.77
CA VAL A 97 -7.32 0.12 13.49
C VAL A 97 -8.22 1.14 12.79
N VAL A 98 -9.12 1.79 13.53
CA VAL A 98 -9.98 2.86 12.99
C VAL A 98 -9.14 4.05 12.51
N ASN A 99 -8.15 4.49 13.30
CA ASN A 99 -7.24 5.56 12.91
C ASN A 99 -6.42 5.20 11.68
N LEU A 100 -5.90 3.98 11.59
CA LEU A 100 -5.18 3.49 10.41
C LEU A 100 -6.04 3.61 9.16
N PHE A 101 -7.32 3.21 9.25
CA PHE A 101 -8.27 3.34 8.14
C PHE A 101 -8.45 4.80 7.69
N TYR A 102 -8.74 5.71 8.64
CA TYR A 102 -8.99 7.12 8.32
C TYR A 102 -7.75 7.84 7.83
N LEU A 103 -6.59 7.64 8.47
CA LEU A 103 -5.33 8.28 8.10
C LEU A 103 -4.79 7.72 6.78
N ASN A 104 -4.97 6.42 6.53
CA ASN A 104 -4.65 5.84 5.22
C ASN A 104 -5.55 6.45 4.12
N GLN A 105 -6.85 6.62 4.37
CA GLN A 105 -7.72 7.30 3.41
C GLN A 105 -7.29 8.75 3.18
N LYS A 106 -6.91 9.47 4.24
CA LYS A 106 -6.55 10.89 4.20
C LYS A 106 -5.23 11.13 3.47
N TYR A 107 -4.19 10.37 3.79
CA TYR A 107 -2.83 10.62 3.31
C TYR A 107 -2.42 9.68 2.17
N CYS A 108 -2.80 8.41 2.23
CA CYS A 108 -2.39 7.40 1.25
C CYS A 108 -3.39 7.22 0.10
N SER A 109 -4.61 7.74 0.22
CA SER A 109 -5.68 7.55 -0.77
C SER A 109 -5.95 6.08 -1.16
N ALA A 110 -5.59 5.09 -0.32
CA ALA A 110 -5.58 3.70 -0.76
C ALA A 110 -6.98 3.18 -1.09
N PHE A 111 -8.02 3.66 -0.39
CA PHE A 111 -9.41 3.32 -0.73
C PHE A 111 -9.84 3.83 -2.10
N LYS A 112 -9.36 5.01 -2.52
CA LYS A 112 -9.63 5.49 -3.89
C LYS A 112 -8.91 4.61 -4.89
N VAL A 113 -7.64 4.32 -4.66
CA VAL A 113 -6.86 3.43 -5.54
C VAL A 113 -7.55 2.07 -5.68
N TRP A 114 -8.03 1.51 -4.58
CA TRP A 114 -8.80 0.27 -4.57
C TRP A 114 -10.14 0.37 -5.30
N ASP A 115 -10.93 1.41 -5.04
CA ASP A 115 -12.24 1.65 -5.70
C ASP A 115 -12.06 1.85 -7.22
N ASP A 116 -11.03 2.59 -7.61
CA ASP A 116 -10.69 2.82 -9.01
C ASP A 116 -10.22 1.54 -9.70
N LEU A 117 -9.38 0.72 -9.05
CA LEU A 117 -9.01 -0.61 -9.55
C LEU A 117 -10.24 -1.50 -9.72
N LYS A 118 -11.04 -1.66 -8.66
CA LYS A 118 -12.25 -2.48 -8.64
C LYS A 118 -13.22 -2.07 -9.74
N SER A 119 -13.49 -0.78 -9.91
CA SER A 119 -14.39 -0.26 -10.94
C SER A 119 -13.85 -0.32 -12.36
N SER A 120 -12.55 -0.62 -12.53
CA SER A 120 -11.96 -0.90 -13.84
C SER A 120 -12.09 -2.37 -14.23
N CYS A 121 -12.49 -3.23 -13.29
CA CYS A 121 -12.72 -4.66 -13.53
C CYS A 121 -14.16 -4.93 -14.01
N PRO A 122 -14.39 -6.04 -14.74
CA PRO A 122 -15.74 -6.51 -15.06
C PRO A 122 -16.61 -6.66 -13.81
N ASP A 123 -17.88 -6.24 -13.91
CA ASP A 123 -18.88 -6.27 -12.82
C ASP A 123 -18.51 -5.46 -11.57
N ASN A 124 -17.51 -4.59 -11.66
CA ASN A 124 -16.90 -3.93 -10.51
C ASN A 124 -16.43 -4.94 -9.46
N ASP A 125 -15.88 -6.09 -9.86
CA ASP A 125 -15.27 -7.07 -8.95
C ASP A 125 -13.76 -7.17 -9.22
N PHE A 126 -12.96 -6.88 -8.20
CA PHE A 126 -11.50 -6.94 -8.29
C PHE A 126 -10.99 -8.32 -8.71
N PHE A 127 -11.66 -9.41 -8.29
CA PHE A 127 -11.23 -10.75 -8.66
C PHE A 127 -11.40 -11.04 -10.15
N ASN A 128 -12.37 -10.39 -10.81
CA ASN A 128 -12.60 -10.51 -12.24
C ASN A 128 -11.53 -9.80 -13.09
N CYS A 129 -10.73 -8.89 -12.51
CA CYS A 129 -9.57 -8.32 -13.22
C CYS A 129 -8.48 -9.35 -13.52
N PHE A 130 -8.45 -10.48 -12.80
CA PHE A 130 -7.44 -11.52 -12.96
C PHE A 130 -7.90 -12.69 -13.84
N ASP A 131 -8.98 -12.48 -14.59
CA ASP A 131 -9.37 -13.39 -15.65
C ASP A 131 -8.23 -13.49 -16.69
N MET A 132 -7.76 -14.71 -16.94
CA MET A 132 -6.57 -14.94 -17.77
C MET A 132 -6.78 -14.52 -19.22
N ASP A 133 -8.00 -14.59 -19.75
CA ASP A 133 -8.30 -14.18 -21.12
C ASP A 133 -8.25 -12.65 -21.24
N LEU A 134 -8.81 -11.94 -20.24
CA LEU A 134 -8.71 -10.47 -20.15
C LEU A 134 -7.24 -10.02 -20.02
N LEU A 135 -6.49 -10.60 -19.10
CA LEU A 135 -5.07 -10.28 -18.87
C LEU A 135 -4.25 -10.52 -20.15
N LEU A 136 -4.51 -11.62 -20.86
CA LEU A 136 -3.79 -11.96 -22.10
C LEU A 136 -4.19 -11.04 -23.26
N ALA A 137 -5.47 -10.67 -23.37
CA ALA A 137 -5.94 -9.72 -24.37
C ALA A 137 -5.30 -8.33 -24.19
N ASN A 138 -5.35 -7.81 -22.96
CA ASN A 138 -4.72 -6.54 -22.60
C ASN A 138 -3.20 -6.60 -22.68
N GLY A 139 -2.61 -7.73 -22.27
CA GLY A 139 -1.17 -7.98 -22.38
C GLY A 139 -0.69 -7.95 -23.82
N LYS A 140 -1.43 -8.55 -24.76
CA LYS A 140 -1.14 -8.47 -26.20
C LYS A 140 -1.29 -7.03 -26.73
N LYS A 141 -2.35 -6.33 -26.33
CA LYS A 141 -2.60 -4.93 -26.73
C LYS A 141 -1.47 -3.99 -26.28
N ASN A 142 -0.91 -4.24 -25.10
CA ASN A 142 0.11 -3.40 -24.46
C ASN A 142 1.50 -4.07 -24.43
N MET A 143 1.75 -5.06 -25.28
CA MET A 143 2.93 -5.94 -25.17
C MET A 143 4.25 -5.18 -25.15
N PHE A 144 4.42 -4.19 -26.04
CA PHE A 144 5.64 -3.38 -26.09
C PHE A 144 5.86 -2.58 -24.79
N GLY A 145 4.81 -1.97 -24.25
CA GLY A 145 4.89 -1.24 -22.98
C GLY A 145 5.23 -2.15 -21.81
N LEU A 146 4.67 -3.36 -21.78
CA LEU A 146 4.96 -4.36 -20.75
C LEU A 146 6.41 -4.85 -20.80
N VAL A 147 6.93 -5.17 -22.00
CA VAL A 147 8.31 -5.65 -22.17
C VAL A 147 9.30 -4.62 -21.64
N THR A 148 9.17 -3.35 -22.05
CA THR A 148 10.05 -2.29 -21.56
C THR A 148 10.01 -2.13 -20.04
N LYS A 149 8.82 -2.24 -19.42
CA LYS A 149 8.70 -2.14 -17.95
C LYS A 149 9.30 -3.35 -17.24
N ILE A 150 9.17 -4.55 -17.80
CA ILE A 150 9.81 -5.76 -17.24
C ILE A 150 11.33 -5.67 -17.38
N GLU A 151 11.84 -5.23 -18.53
CA GLU A 151 13.28 -5.02 -18.76
C GLU A 151 13.86 -4.04 -17.74
N ASN A 152 13.19 -2.91 -17.50
CA ASN A 152 13.60 -1.96 -16.46
C ASN A 152 13.67 -2.61 -15.07
N ILE A 153 12.65 -3.38 -14.68
CA ILE A 153 12.67 -4.08 -13.38
C ILE A 153 13.84 -5.08 -13.30
N VAL A 154 14.09 -5.84 -14.37
CA VAL A 154 15.23 -6.77 -14.42
C VAL A 154 16.55 -6.03 -14.32
N GLU A 155 16.71 -4.91 -15.03
CA GLU A 155 17.90 -4.06 -14.94
C GLU A 155 18.11 -3.52 -13.52
N LEU A 156 17.05 -3.04 -12.87
CA LEU A 156 17.08 -2.57 -11.48
C LEU A 156 17.50 -3.68 -10.52
N LEU A 157 16.97 -4.90 -10.69
CA LEU A 157 17.31 -6.05 -9.84
C LEU A 157 18.74 -6.58 -10.08
N LEU A 158 19.29 -6.40 -11.29
CA LEU A 158 20.65 -6.78 -11.62
C LEU A 158 21.69 -5.72 -11.24
N ARG A 159 21.25 -4.51 -10.86
CA ARG A 159 22.12 -3.42 -10.44
C ARG A 159 22.76 -3.76 -9.09
N ALA A 160 23.96 -4.34 -9.16
CA ALA A 160 24.65 -4.93 -8.01
C ALA A 160 25.39 -3.92 -7.10
N ASP A 161 25.26 -2.61 -7.34
CA ASP A 161 26.10 -1.59 -6.71
C ASP A 161 25.27 -0.37 -6.29
N VAL A 162 24.37 -0.60 -5.33
CA VAL A 162 23.63 0.48 -4.65
C VAL A 162 24.37 0.78 -3.35
N GLN A 163 24.90 1.99 -3.22
CA GLN A 163 25.85 2.33 -2.14
C GLN A 163 25.22 3.22 -1.07
N THR A 164 24.15 3.95 -1.40
CA THR A 164 23.52 4.91 -0.48
C THR A 164 22.03 4.61 -0.26
N ASP A 165 21.50 5.03 0.89
CA ASP A 165 20.08 4.86 1.22
C ASP A 165 19.17 5.62 0.22
N GLU A 166 19.60 6.79 -0.26
CA GLU A 166 18.88 7.56 -1.28
C GLU A 166 18.80 6.81 -2.62
N GLU A 167 19.87 6.12 -3.02
CA GLU A 167 19.85 5.30 -4.23
C GLU A 167 18.88 4.12 -4.07
N ILE A 168 18.83 3.49 -2.90
CA ILE A 168 17.86 2.43 -2.61
C ILE A 168 16.44 2.98 -2.66
N ILE A 169 16.17 4.11 -2.00
CA ILE A 169 14.84 4.75 -2.00
C ILE A 169 14.39 5.10 -3.42
N SER A 170 15.27 5.65 -4.25
CA SER A 170 15.01 5.95 -5.67
C SER A 170 14.75 4.70 -6.51
N LEU A 171 15.47 3.61 -6.21
CA LEU A 171 15.23 2.30 -6.83
C LEU A 171 13.83 1.79 -6.51
N PHE A 172 13.38 1.90 -5.25
CA PHE A 172 12.03 1.50 -4.84
C PHE A 172 10.94 2.39 -5.45
N ASP A 173 11.16 3.69 -5.61
CA ASP A 173 10.24 4.59 -6.33
C ASP A 173 10.07 4.14 -7.80
N THR A 174 11.18 3.86 -8.49
CA THR A 174 11.16 3.40 -9.88
C THR A 174 10.53 2.01 -10.01
N LEU A 175 10.88 1.08 -9.12
CA LEU A 175 10.29 -0.26 -9.06
C LEU A 175 8.78 -0.19 -8.84
N GLY A 176 8.33 0.69 -7.93
CA GLY A 176 6.93 0.97 -7.71
C GLY A 176 6.25 1.44 -8.99
N GLU A 177 6.80 2.44 -9.66
CA GLU A 177 6.26 2.98 -10.91
C GLU A 177 6.14 1.92 -12.00
N ASP A 178 7.19 1.12 -12.22
CA ASP A 178 7.15 0.08 -13.24
C ASP A 178 6.15 -1.02 -12.89
N TYR A 179 6.06 -1.40 -11.60
CA TYR A 179 5.08 -2.37 -11.13
C TYR A 179 3.63 -1.86 -11.31
N GLY A 180 3.36 -0.62 -10.91
CA GLY A 180 2.05 0.01 -11.11
C GLY A 180 1.66 0.08 -12.58
N ALA A 181 2.60 0.45 -13.45
CA ALA A 181 2.39 0.51 -14.89
C ALA A 181 2.10 -0.87 -15.49
N ILE A 182 2.80 -1.93 -15.06
CA ILE A 182 2.52 -3.30 -15.48
C ILE A 182 1.09 -3.70 -15.11
N ILE A 183 0.67 -3.47 -13.86
CA ILE A 183 -0.71 -3.75 -13.43
C ILE A 183 -1.71 -2.96 -14.29
N SER A 184 -1.45 -1.66 -14.52
CA SER A 184 -2.28 -0.82 -15.39
C SER A 184 -2.44 -1.40 -16.79
N TYR A 185 -1.35 -1.86 -17.42
CA TYR A 185 -1.39 -2.46 -18.75
C TYR A 185 -2.13 -3.80 -18.78
N LEU A 186 -1.95 -4.63 -17.76
CA LEU A 186 -2.57 -5.96 -17.69
C LEU A 186 -4.08 -5.88 -17.48
N ILE A 187 -4.56 -5.00 -16.61
CA ILE A 187 -6.00 -4.86 -16.34
C ILE A 187 -6.70 -3.87 -17.27
N GLY A 188 -5.96 -3.15 -18.13
CA GLY A 188 -6.52 -2.12 -18.99
C GLY A 188 -6.97 -0.87 -18.24
N PHE A 189 -6.25 -0.49 -17.17
CA PHE A 189 -6.55 0.66 -16.35
C PHE A 189 -6.20 1.97 -17.07
N GLU A 190 -7.20 2.82 -17.31
CA GLU A 190 -7.05 4.08 -18.07
C GLU A 190 -7.44 5.34 -17.26
N LYS A 191 -7.73 5.19 -15.95
CA LYS A 191 -8.12 6.33 -15.11
C LYS A 191 -6.94 7.26 -14.78
N ARG A 192 -7.25 8.54 -14.56
CA ARG A 192 -6.33 9.58 -14.07
C ARG A 192 -6.49 9.82 -12.58
N PHE A 193 -5.41 10.20 -11.91
CA PHE A 193 -5.45 10.40 -10.46
C PHE A 193 -6.02 11.79 -10.14
N ASP A 194 -7.29 11.82 -9.72
CA ASP A 194 -7.92 13.05 -9.22
C ASP A 194 -7.83 13.15 -7.69
N SER A 195 -6.96 14.03 -7.21
CA SER A 195 -6.77 14.35 -5.78
C SER A 195 -7.89 15.23 -5.19
N GLY A 196 -8.74 15.85 -6.03
CA GLY A 196 -9.73 16.84 -5.63
C GLY A 196 -11.02 16.28 -5.02
N SER A 197 -11.39 15.03 -5.31
CA SER A 197 -12.71 14.48 -4.95
C SER A 197 -12.86 14.00 -3.49
N HIS A 198 -11.77 13.88 -2.73
CA HIS A 198 -11.83 13.32 -1.36
C HIS A 198 -12.49 14.22 -0.32
N LYS A 199 -12.47 15.55 -0.51
CA LYS A 199 -13.13 16.49 0.42
C LYS A 199 -14.64 16.29 0.53
N HIS A 200 -15.30 15.84 -0.54
CA HIS A 200 -16.76 15.68 -0.53
C HIS A 200 -17.25 14.33 0.03
N ARG A 201 -16.49 13.24 -0.12
CA ARG A 201 -16.92 11.90 0.34
C ARG A 201 -16.68 11.70 1.85
N GLN A 202 -15.68 12.35 2.45
CA GLN A 202 -15.46 12.32 3.91
C GLN A 202 -16.60 13.01 4.71
N LEU A 203 -17.21 14.07 4.15
CA LEU A 203 -18.38 14.71 4.77
C LEU A 203 -19.62 13.80 4.80
N GLN A 204 -19.73 12.85 3.87
CA GLN A 204 -20.83 11.88 3.83
C GLN A 204 -20.62 10.72 4.81
N LEU A 205 -19.37 10.26 4.99
CA LEU A 205 -19.00 9.20 5.93
C LEU A 205 -18.80 9.67 7.39
N ALA A 206 -18.67 10.98 7.63
CA ALA A 206 -18.70 11.55 8.98
C ALA A 206 -20.12 11.68 9.56
N ASN A 207 -21.16 11.44 8.74
CA ASN A 207 -22.57 11.56 9.14
C ASN A 207 -23.43 10.26 9.19
N PRO A 208 -22.90 9.03 9.35
CA PRO A 208 -23.72 7.83 9.49
C PRO A 208 -24.37 7.74 10.88
N LEU A 209 -23.81 8.40 11.90
CA LEU A 209 -24.39 8.43 13.26
C LEU A 209 -25.69 9.24 13.37
N GLN A 210 -26.00 10.12 12.40
CA GLN A 210 -27.31 10.81 12.36
C GLN A 210 -28.42 9.99 11.69
N SER A 211 -28.09 8.90 10.98
CA SER A 211 -29.09 8.04 10.31
C SER A 211 -29.19 6.63 10.87
N ALA A 212 -28.32 6.26 11.82
CA ALA A 212 -28.51 5.07 12.64
C ALA A 212 -29.72 5.29 13.58
N HIS A 213 -30.92 5.10 13.04
CA HIS A 213 -32.12 4.91 13.83
C HIS A 213 -31.92 3.61 14.60
N ILE A 214 -31.38 3.70 15.83
CA ILE A 214 -31.24 2.56 16.73
C ILE A 214 -32.67 2.03 16.96
N PRO A 215 -33.03 0.84 16.46
CA PRO A 215 -34.33 0.28 16.74
C PRO A 215 -34.44 0.12 18.26
N SER A 216 -35.53 0.64 18.82
CA SER A 216 -35.83 0.75 20.26
C SER A 216 -36.01 -0.58 21.00
N ILE A 217 -35.45 -1.68 20.50
CA ILE A 217 -35.72 -3.06 20.93
C ILE A 217 -35.07 -3.40 22.28
N PHE A 218 -34.13 -2.60 22.79
CA PHE A 218 -33.43 -2.87 24.06
C PHE A 218 -33.97 -2.14 25.31
N LYS A 219 -35.17 -1.54 25.27
CA LYS A 219 -35.72 -0.80 26.43
C LYS A 219 -36.56 -1.59 27.44
N HIS A 220 -36.74 -2.91 27.31
CA HIS A 220 -37.51 -3.65 28.31
C HIS A 220 -36.86 -4.95 28.78
N LYS A 221 -36.75 -5.02 30.13
CA LYS A 221 -36.45 -6.16 31.02
C LYS A 221 -35.01 -6.29 31.49
N PHE A 222 -34.67 -5.51 32.53
CA PHE A 222 -33.95 -5.99 33.71
C PHE A 222 -34.36 -5.12 34.91
N PHE A 223 -35.50 -5.48 35.49
CA PHE A 223 -35.84 -5.31 36.91
C PHE A 223 -36.48 -6.63 37.33
#